data_AF-A0A085F4G9-F1
#
_entry.id   AF-A0A085F4G9-F1
#
_cell.length_a   1.000
_cell.length_b   1.000
_cell.length_c   1.000
_cell.angle_alpha   90.00
_cell.angle_beta   90.00
_cell.angle_gamma   90.00
#
_symmetry.space_group_name_H-M   'P 1'
#
loop_
_entity.id
_entity.type
_entity.pdbx_description
1 polymer ?
#
loop_
_entity_poly.entity_id
_entity_poly.type
_entity_poly.pdbx_seq_one_letter_code
_entity_poly.pdbx_strand_id
1 'polypeptide(L)'
;MKRNILAAAALLALAVPAMAGEAGDALIEHLYAGTAAEGLADAGRACDAPDQEGCFALGLLKFVTAYEGLAQDLYRYGATTPGTSPAAMLLGLNMGVESIPANPNPEPLTYEGLRTVLGDFLDDLDRARTGFDLASIEGDYVIAIDPFKVRIDFNGDGQAGEGETLGALIGSMGEFTDIPAPDGPPPGGKTKGDTPAPVDTTIGFDRADAIWFAGYSQVVAAPVDLLLAHDFSDFFNAYLHRAFPKSGLPMQDYSSGGMLFMDPESDTGIADIIAAIHTMNFPVLDTARLAGVLTRLKSITALSRQNWEAILAETDDNRELVPSPSQTSLLPDTPVTQETVDAWMATLDTVDEVLDGKLLVPHWRFKQGFDLKAYFETATRTDIVMLITGSGALPYLKDGPIADGASFAEANRVFGTNWLNYAFWFN
;
A
#
# COMPACT_ATOMS: atom_id res chain seq x y z
N MET A 1 -19.19 54.72 40.96
CA MET A 1 -18.67 53.92 42.09
C MET A 1 -19.52 52.65 42.16
N LYS A 2 -18.89 51.48 41.93
CA LYS A 2 -19.36 50.10 42.21
C LYS A 2 -20.56 49.60 41.37
N ARG A 3 -20.34 48.65 40.44
CA ARG A 3 -20.11 47.18 40.58
C ARG A 3 -21.41 46.39 40.82
N ASN A 4 -21.66 45.49 39.86
CA ASN A 4 -22.09 44.08 40.06
C ASN A 4 -23.59 43.85 40.40
N ILE A 5 -24.32 42.85 39.91
CA ILE A 5 -24.03 41.61 39.15
C ILE A 5 -25.39 40.86 38.95
N LEU A 6 -25.49 40.03 37.89
CA LEU A 6 -26.38 38.85 37.69
C LEU A 6 -27.89 39.06 37.40
N ALA A 7 -28.57 38.26 36.56
CA ALA A 7 -28.21 37.08 35.76
C ALA A 7 -29.28 36.92 34.65
N ALA A 8 -28.89 36.65 33.40
CA ALA A 8 -28.84 35.31 32.80
C ALA A 8 -30.21 34.79 32.30
N ALA A 9 -30.49 35.07 31.04
CA ALA A 9 -31.39 34.26 30.22
C ALA A 9 -30.92 34.32 28.76
N ALA A 10 -30.91 33.15 28.11
CA ALA A 10 -30.72 32.91 26.68
C ALA A 10 -29.29 33.01 26.13
N LEU A 11 -28.52 31.93 26.34
CA LEU A 11 -27.63 31.34 25.33
C LEU A 11 -27.24 29.93 25.84
N LEU A 12 -28.23 29.05 25.96
CA LEU A 12 -27.95 27.62 25.78
C LEU A 12 -27.83 27.42 24.27
N ALA A 13 -26.60 27.53 23.78
CA ALA A 13 -26.24 26.83 22.56
C ALA A 13 -26.52 25.35 22.83
N LEU A 14 -27.43 24.79 22.05
CA LEU A 14 -27.57 23.34 21.91
C LEU A 14 -26.21 22.84 21.41
N ALA A 15 -25.37 22.36 22.33
CA ALA A 15 -24.37 21.37 21.97
C ALA A 15 -25.16 20.13 21.54
N VAL A 16 -25.43 20.05 20.24
CA VAL A 16 -25.82 18.79 19.62
C VAL A 16 -24.61 17.88 19.86
N PRO A 17 -24.74 16.77 20.60
CA PRO A 17 -23.66 15.79 20.62
C PRO A 17 -23.47 15.38 19.16
N ALA A 18 -22.22 15.43 18.66
CA ALA A 18 -21.88 14.81 17.39
C ALA A 18 -22.49 13.40 17.41
N MET A 19 -23.48 13.16 16.56
CA MET A 19 -24.02 11.82 16.44
C MET A 19 -22.88 11.01 15.81
N ALA A 20 -22.29 10.07 16.55
CA ALA A 20 -21.58 8.98 15.92
C ALA A 20 -22.52 8.43 14.84
N GLY A 21 -22.11 8.48 13.59
CA GLY A 21 -23.04 8.25 12.50
C GLY A 21 -23.30 6.76 12.34
N GLU A 22 -24.53 6.46 11.90
CA GLU A 22 -25.01 5.11 11.66
C GLU A 22 -24.13 4.36 10.64
N ALA A 23 -23.49 5.10 9.73
CA ALA A 23 -22.60 4.55 8.72
C ALA A 23 -21.24 4.11 9.30
N GLY A 24 -20.66 4.88 10.22
CA GLY A 24 -19.43 4.52 10.93
C GLY A 24 -19.59 3.26 11.79
N ASP A 25 -20.70 3.16 12.52
CA ASP A 25 -21.01 1.97 13.33
C ASP A 25 -21.20 0.71 12.46
N ALA A 26 -21.94 0.84 11.35
CA ALA A 26 -22.15 -0.26 10.40
C ALA A 26 -20.84 -0.69 9.72
N LEU A 27 -19.98 0.27 9.36
CA LEU A 27 -18.65 -0.01 8.82
C LEU A 27 -17.82 -0.87 9.79
N ILE A 28 -17.75 -0.47 11.07
CA ILE A 28 -17.00 -1.20 12.09
C ILE A 28 -17.55 -2.62 12.25
N GLU A 29 -18.87 -2.78 12.29
CA GLU A 29 -19.53 -4.09 12.36
C GLU A 29 -19.08 -5.00 11.21
N HIS A 30 -19.16 -4.52 9.97
CA HIS A 30 -18.78 -5.29 8.79
C HIS A 30 -17.27 -5.63 8.77
N LEU A 31 -16.40 -4.68 9.10
CA LEU A 31 -14.95 -4.90 9.12
C LEU A 31 -14.53 -5.93 10.18
N TYR A 32 -15.13 -5.91 11.36
CA TYR A 32 -14.79 -6.85 12.43
C TYR A 32 -15.45 -8.21 12.26
N ALA A 33 -16.60 -8.26 11.59
CA ALA A 33 -17.26 -9.51 11.22
C ALA A 33 -16.63 -10.19 10.00
N GLY A 34 -15.88 -9.45 9.17
CA GLY A 34 -15.36 -9.94 7.89
C GLY A 34 -16.44 -10.00 6.80
N THR A 35 -17.46 -9.15 6.87
CA THR A 35 -18.58 -9.11 5.91
C THR A 35 -18.57 -7.81 5.09
N ALA A 36 -17.37 -7.34 4.71
CA ALA A 36 -17.19 -6.04 4.05
C ALA A 36 -18.04 -5.89 2.78
N ALA A 37 -18.18 -6.95 1.99
CA ALA A 37 -19.02 -6.96 0.79
C ALA A 37 -20.51 -6.71 1.08
N GLU A 38 -21.03 -7.14 2.23
CA GLU A 38 -22.43 -6.96 2.62
C GLU A 38 -22.75 -5.48 2.92
N GLY A 39 -21.78 -4.74 3.45
CA GLY A 39 -21.94 -3.32 3.80
C GLY A 39 -21.90 -2.35 2.62
N LEU A 40 -21.43 -2.78 1.45
CA LEU A 40 -21.20 -1.91 0.28
C LEU A 40 -22.47 -1.19 -0.19
N ALA A 41 -23.60 -1.90 -0.23
CA ALA A 41 -24.86 -1.33 -0.71
C ALA A 41 -25.39 -0.24 0.22
N ASP A 42 -25.15 -0.38 1.52
CA ASP A 42 -25.67 0.50 2.56
C ASP A 42 -24.79 1.75 2.69
N ALA A 43 -23.46 1.56 2.69
CA ALA A 43 -22.50 2.66 2.60
C ALA A 43 -22.65 3.46 1.29
N GLY A 44 -22.99 2.79 0.18
CA GLY A 44 -23.31 3.45 -1.09
C GLY A 44 -24.49 4.41 -0.98
N ARG A 45 -25.58 3.97 -0.34
CA ARG A 45 -26.76 4.82 -0.12
C ARG A 45 -26.48 5.98 0.84
N ALA A 46 -25.64 5.77 1.85
CA ALA A 46 -25.20 6.84 2.74
C ALA A 46 -24.39 7.90 1.98
N CYS A 47 -23.39 7.47 1.20
CA CYS A 47 -22.57 8.39 0.40
C CYS A 47 -23.38 9.17 -0.64
N ASP A 48 -24.41 8.56 -1.24
CA ASP A 48 -25.34 9.24 -2.15
C ASP A 48 -26.22 10.30 -1.45
N ALA A 49 -26.37 10.21 -0.12
CA ALA A 49 -27.13 11.14 0.72
C ALA A 49 -26.26 12.30 1.28
N PRO A 50 -25.28 12.76 0.50
CA PRO A 50 -24.07 13.49 0.92
C PRO A 50 -23.53 13.23 2.33
N ASP A 51 -23.58 11.99 2.82
CA ASP A 51 -22.98 11.64 4.11
C ASP A 51 -21.51 11.26 3.92
N GLN A 52 -20.62 12.06 4.50
CA GLN A 52 -19.17 11.95 4.32
C GLN A 52 -18.57 10.80 5.13
N GLU A 53 -19.15 10.52 6.29
CA GLU A 53 -18.85 9.30 7.04
C GLU A 53 -19.27 8.07 6.22
N GLY A 54 -20.43 8.15 5.55
CA GLY A 54 -20.91 7.16 4.59
C GLY A 54 -20.00 6.98 3.37
N CYS A 55 -19.45 8.06 2.81
CA CYS A 55 -18.47 7.99 1.72
C CYS A 55 -17.14 7.39 2.18
N PHE A 56 -16.68 7.69 3.40
CA PHE A 56 -15.50 7.06 3.97
C PHE A 56 -15.73 5.55 4.14
N ALA A 57 -16.87 5.17 4.71
CA ALA A 57 -17.27 3.77 4.84
C ALA A 57 -17.30 3.05 3.49
N LEU A 58 -17.86 3.68 2.45
CA LEU A 58 -17.87 3.12 1.10
C LEU A 58 -16.46 2.92 0.55
N GLY A 59 -15.58 3.92 0.72
CA GLY A 59 -14.18 3.85 0.31
C GLY A 59 -13.43 2.71 1.00
N LEU A 60 -13.54 2.62 2.32
CA LEU A 60 -12.83 1.63 3.13
C LEU A 60 -13.35 0.21 2.88
N LEU A 61 -14.67 0.00 2.77
CA LEU A 61 -15.23 -1.30 2.41
C LEU A 61 -14.75 -1.76 1.04
N LYS A 62 -14.77 -0.87 0.03
CA LYS A 62 -14.24 -1.19 -1.31
C LYS A 62 -12.76 -1.53 -1.27
N PHE A 63 -11.98 -0.78 -0.50
CA PHE A 63 -10.55 -1.02 -0.34
C PHE A 63 -10.30 -2.41 0.25
N VAL A 64 -10.98 -2.78 1.33
CA VAL A 64 -10.87 -4.10 1.94
C VAL A 64 -11.30 -5.19 0.96
N THR A 65 -12.43 -5.03 0.26
CA THR A 65 -12.89 -6.03 -0.71
C THR A 65 -11.97 -6.15 -1.93
N ALA A 66 -11.20 -5.12 -2.29
CA ALA A 66 -10.20 -5.20 -3.37
C ALA A 66 -9.06 -6.16 -2.98
N TYR A 67 -8.55 -6.06 -1.75
CA TYR A 67 -7.54 -6.98 -1.23
C TYR A 67 -8.09 -8.39 -1.02
N GLU A 68 -9.34 -8.48 -0.55
CA GLU A 68 -10.04 -9.76 -0.40
C GLU A 68 -10.17 -10.47 -1.75
N GLY A 69 -10.67 -9.79 -2.78
CA GLY A 69 -10.78 -10.33 -4.13
C GLY A 69 -9.44 -10.76 -4.72
N LEU A 70 -8.40 -9.94 -4.56
CA LEU A 70 -7.04 -10.30 -4.98
C LEU A 70 -6.54 -11.56 -4.24
N ALA A 71 -6.74 -11.65 -2.92
CA ALA A 71 -6.31 -12.80 -2.15
C ALA A 71 -7.05 -14.08 -2.55
N GLN A 72 -8.36 -13.99 -2.76
CA GLN A 72 -9.18 -15.10 -3.24
C GLN A 72 -8.75 -15.56 -4.63
N ASP A 73 -8.39 -14.63 -5.53
CA ASP A 73 -7.84 -14.97 -6.84
C ASP A 73 -6.47 -15.64 -6.76
N LEU A 74 -5.57 -15.12 -5.92
CA LEU A 74 -4.27 -15.73 -5.65
C LEU A 74 -4.44 -17.14 -5.08
N TYR A 75 -5.37 -17.34 -4.14
CA TYR A 75 -5.71 -18.65 -3.58
C TYR A 75 -6.28 -19.58 -4.65
N ARG A 76 -7.26 -19.13 -5.46
CA ARG A 76 -7.85 -19.89 -6.57
C ARG A 76 -6.79 -20.47 -7.51
N TYR A 77 -5.78 -19.67 -7.83
CA TYR A 77 -4.66 -20.07 -8.70
C TYR A 77 -3.48 -20.69 -7.94
N GLY A 78 -3.59 -20.99 -6.65
CA GLY A 78 -2.58 -21.73 -5.90
C GLY A 78 -1.31 -20.94 -5.60
N ALA A 79 -1.39 -19.61 -5.56
CA ALA A 79 -0.26 -18.78 -5.15
C ALA A 79 0.30 -19.28 -3.82
N THR A 80 1.62 -19.42 -3.70
CA THR A 80 2.22 -19.85 -2.43
C THR A 80 1.95 -18.82 -1.34
N THR A 81 1.40 -19.25 -0.20
CA THR A 81 1.25 -18.38 0.99
C THR A 81 2.62 -17.96 1.51
N PRO A 82 2.82 -16.69 1.91
CA PRO A 82 4.12 -16.19 2.34
C PRO A 82 4.60 -16.89 3.62
N GLY A 83 5.75 -17.56 3.54
CA GLY A 83 6.62 -17.80 4.69
C GLY A 83 7.79 -16.81 4.76
N THR A 84 7.81 -15.80 3.89
CA THR A 84 8.93 -14.86 3.67
C THR A 84 8.44 -13.51 3.18
N SER A 85 9.26 -12.45 3.37
CA SER A 85 8.95 -11.05 3.06
C SER A 85 8.42 -10.80 1.63
N PRO A 86 7.69 -9.70 1.36
CA PRO A 86 7.19 -9.35 0.03
C PRO A 86 8.26 -9.31 -1.08
N ALA A 87 9.49 -8.92 -0.72
CA ALA A 87 10.64 -8.98 -1.63
C ALA A 87 11.01 -10.43 -2.00
N ALA A 88 10.90 -11.37 -1.06
CA ALA A 88 11.09 -12.79 -1.32
C ALA A 88 9.93 -13.43 -2.11
N MET A 89 8.73 -12.86 -2.07
CA MET A 89 7.61 -13.28 -2.92
C MET A 89 7.79 -12.79 -4.36
N LEU A 90 8.18 -11.53 -4.56
CA LEU A 90 8.42 -10.94 -5.88
C LEU A 90 9.69 -11.49 -6.55
N LEU A 91 10.70 -11.87 -5.75
CA LEU A 91 11.98 -12.40 -6.21
C LEU A 91 12.16 -13.91 -5.95
N GLY A 92 11.11 -14.60 -5.48
CA GLY A 92 11.09 -16.03 -5.17
C GLY A 92 12.22 -16.52 -4.26
N LEU A 93 12.65 -15.72 -3.28
CA LEU A 93 13.85 -15.98 -2.47
C LEU A 93 13.66 -17.03 -1.36
N ASN A 94 12.52 -17.72 -1.28
CA ASN A 94 12.33 -18.87 -0.39
C ASN A 94 12.94 -20.15 -1.00
N MET A 95 14.26 -20.16 -1.09
CA MET A 95 15.05 -20.95 -2.02
C MET A 95 15.55 -22.28 -1.44
N GLY A 96 14.67 -23.05 -0.81
CA GLY A 96 15.03 -24.36 -0.27
C GLY A 96 13.86 -25.24 0.18
N VAL A 97 12.61 -24.79 0.01
CA VAL A 97 11.41 -25.54 0.37
C VAL A 97 10.62 -25.79 -0.91
N GLU A 98 10.11 -27.01 -1.07
CA GLU A 98 9.17 -27.33 -2.14
C GLU A 98 8.00 -26.34 -2.07
N SER A 99 7.76 -25.59 -3.16
CA SER A 99 6.65 -24.64 -3.24
C SER A 99 5.32 -25.40 -3.23
N ILE A 100 4.71 -25.55 -2.05
CA ILE A 100 3.38 -26.13 -1.90
C ILE A 100 2.36 -25.03 -2.21
N PRO A 101 1.40 -25.24 -3.14
CA PRO A 101 0.36 -24.27 -3.39
C PRO A 101 -0.50 -24.08 -2.14
N ALA A 102 -0.97 -22.86 -1.89
CA ALA A 102 -1.88 -22.59 -0.77
C ALA A 102 -3.23 -23.31 -0.94
N ASN A 103 -3.75 -23.34 -2.17
CA ASN A 103 -4.90 -24.15 -2.54
C ASN A 103 -4.43 -25.57 -2.92
N PRO A 104 -4.93 -26.63 -2.26
CA PRO A 104 -4.56 -28.01 -2.58
C PRO A 104 -4.87 -28.47 -4.01
N ASN A 105 -5.82 -27.82 -4.68
CA ASN A 105 -6.24 -28.14 -6.05
C ASN A 105 -6.44 -26.83 -6.85
N PRO A 106 -5.35 -26.16 -7.26
CA PRO A 106 -5.43 -24.87 -7.92
C PRO A 106 -5.97 -24.99 -9.34
N GLU A 107 -6.66 -23.94 -9.80
CA GLU A 107 -7.07 -23.83 -11.19
C GLU A 107 -5.88 -23.49 -12.10
N PRO A 108 -5.93 -23.88 -13.40
CA PRO A 108 -4.93 -23.44 -14.36
C PRO A 108 -4.92 -21.91 -14.52
N LEU A 109 -3.75 -21.29 -14.38
CA LEU A 109 -3.53 -19.87 -14.58
C LEU A 109 -2.94 -19.63 -15.98
N THR A 110 -3.58 -18.74 -16.74
CA THR A 110 -3.07 -18.27 -18.04
C THR A 110 -2.50 -16.86 -17.90
N TYR A 111 -1.69 -16.43 -18.87
CA TYR A 111 -1.17 -15.05 -18.92
C TYR A 111 -2.31 -14.02 -18.88
N GLU A 112 -3.34 -14.20 -19.72
CA GLU A 112 -4.52 -13.32 -19.72
C GLU A 112 -5.29 -13.40 -18.40
N GLY A 113 -5.38 -14.59 -17.79
CA GLY A 113 -5.99 -14.76 -16.47
C GLY A 113 -5.30 -13.92 -15.40
N LEU A 114 -3.96 -13.93 -15.34
CA LEU A 114 -3.23 -13.09 -14.39
C LEU A 114 -3.40 -11.61 -14.69
N ARG A 115 -3.44 -11.21 -15.97
CA ARG A 115 -3.73 -9.82 -16.34
C ARG A 115 -5.13 -9.39 -15.90
N THR A 116 -6.13 -10.26 -15.99
CA THR A 116 -7.49 -10.01 -15.49
C THR A 116 -7.48 -9.81 -13.98
N VAL A 117 -6.87 -10.72 -13.20
CA VAL A 117 -6.75 -10.57 -11.73
C VAL A 117 -6.14 -9.22 -11.34
N LEU A 118 -5.03 -8.85 -11.98
CA LEU A 118 -4.36 -7.58 -11.71
C LEU A 118 -5.19 -6.36 -12.17
N GLY A 119 -5.93 -6.50 -13.26
CA GLY A 119 -6.81 -5.46 -13.80
C GLY A 119 -8.02 -5.22 -12.91
N ASP A 120 -8.67 -6.28 -12.44
CA ASP A 120 -9.82 -6.20 -11.53
C ASP A 120 -9.40 -5.55 -10.19
N PHE A 121 -8.24 -5.94 -9.66
CA PHE A 121 -7.67 -5.30 -8.46
C PHE A 121 -7.44 -3.79 -8.63
N LEU A 122 -6.90 -3.36 -9.79
CA LEU A 122 -6.74 -1.93 -10.09
C LEU A 122 -8.08 -1.19 -10.15
N ASP A 123 -9.05 -1.76 -10.86
CA ASP A 123 -10.37 -1.15 -11.00
C ASP A 123 -11.06 -1.00 -9.64
N ASP A 124 -10.89 -1.97 -8.74
CA ASP A 124 -11.45 -1.90 -7.39
C ASP A 124 -10.72 -0.90 -6.48
N LEU A 125 -9.39 -0.75 -6.59
CA LEU A 125 -8.66 0.33 -5.92
C LEU A 125 -9.11 1.72 -6.40
N ASP A 126 -9.33 1.91 -7.70
CA ASP A 126 -9.81 3.19 -8.24
C ASP A 126 -11.26 3.49 -7.83
N ARG A 127 -12.09 2.46 -7.67
CA ARG A 127 -13.44 2.60 -7.08
C ARG A 127 -13.41 2.92 -5.59
N ALA A 128 -12.45 2.38 -4.84
CA ALA A 128 -12.24 2.70 -3.43
C ALA A 128 -11.81 4.16 -3.26
N ARG A 129 -10.81 4.59 -4.05
CA ARG A 129 -10.36 5.98 -4.14
C ARG A 129 -11.53 6.95 -4.35
N THR A 130 -12.47 6.61 -5.23
CA THR A 130 -13.64 7.49 -5.48
C THR A 130 -14.43 7.76 -4.19
N GLY A 131 -14.58 6.77 -3.29
CA GLY A 131 -15.25 6.97 -2.00
C GLY A 131 -14.45 7.91 -1.08
N PHE A 132 -13.14 7.72 -1.01
CA PHE A 132 -12.24 8.57 -0.24
C PHE A 132 -12.16 10.01 -0.76
N ASP A 133 -12.12 10.20 -2.08
CA ASP A 133 -12.14 11.52 -2.71
C ASP A 133 -13.45 12.27 -2.36
N LEU A 134 -14.59 11.57 -2.25
CA LEU A 134 -15.85 12.17 -1.81
C LEU A 134 -15.83 12.53 -0.32
N ALA A 135 -15.40 11.59 0.52
CA ALA A 135 -15.29 11.76 1.97
C ALA A 135 -14.38 12.93 2.37
N SER A 136 -13.37 13.24 1.56
CA SER A 136 -12.42 14.32 1.82
C SER A 136 -12.90 15.74 1.47
N ILE A 137 -14.06 15.91 0.81
CA ILE A 137 -14.51 17.23 0.33
C ILE A 137 -14.73 18.21 1.49
N GLU A 138 -15.57 17.84 2.45
CA GLU A 138 -15.98 18.63 3.63
C GLU A 138 -16.52 17.66 4.68
N GLY A 139 -16.59 18.06 5.95
CA GLY A 139 -17.16 17.22 7.03
C GLY A 139 -16.24 17.14 8.24
N ASP A 140 -16.83 16.90 9.40
CA ASP A 140 -16.17 16.64 10.67
C ASP A 140 -16.76 15.32 11.19
N TYR A 141 -16.06 14.22 10.95
CA TYR A 141 -16.43 12.88 11.37
C TYR A 141 -15.18 12.17 11.88
N VAL A 142 -15.37 11.25 12.83
CA VAL A 142 -14.30 10.39 13.32
C VAL A 142 -14.84 8.99 13.52
N ILE A 143 -14.21 8.01 12.90
CA ILE A 143 -14.56 6.60 13.00
C ILE A 143 -13.43 5.85 13.71
N ALA A 144 -13.70 5.39 14.92
CA ALA A 144 -12.72 4.68 15.74
C ALA A 144 -12.59 3.20 15.30
N ILE A 145 -11.55 2.88 14.55
CA ILE A 145 -11.27 1.52 14.07
C ILE A 145 -9.97 1.02 14.70
N ASP A 146 -9.98 -0.23 15.15
CA ASP A 146 -8.79 -0.96 15.56
C ASP A 146 -8.34 -1.84 14.38
N PRO A 147 -7.25 -1.50 13.66
CA PRO A 147 -6.80 -2.23 12.49
C PRO A 147 -6.52 -3.71 12.79
N PHE A 148 -6.13 -4.05 14.02
CA PHE A 148 -5.83 -5.43 14.40
C PHE A 148 -7.08 -6.32 14.48
N LYS A 149 -8.28 -5.72 14.55
CA LYS A 149 -9.57 -6.43 14.56
C LYS A 149 -10.21 -6.57 13.18
N VAL A 150 -9.72 -5.82 12.19
CA VAL A 150 -10.23 -5.92 10.82
C VAL A 150 -9.95 -7.31 10.26
N ARG A 151 -10.98 -7.94 9.70
CA ARG A 151 -10.93 -9.26 9.08
C ARG A 151 -10.96 -9.18 7.56
N ILE A 152 -10.22 -10.07 6.90
CA ILE A 152 -10.19 -10.24 5.45
C ILE A 152 -10.38 -11.73 5.16
N ASP A 153 -11.45 -12.08 4.43
CA ASP A 153 -11.71 -13.45 3.99
C ASP A 153 -10.76 -13.86 2.85
N PHE A 154 -9.58 -14.34 3.23
CA PHE A 154 -8.51 -14.67 2.28
C PHE A 154 -8.81 -15.92 1.45
N ASN A 155 -9.61 -16.85 1.97
CA ASN A 155 -9.85 -18.15 1.34
C ASN A 155 -11.21 -18.23 0.63
N GLY A 156 -12.08 -17.23 0.81
CA GLY A 156 -13.39 -17.11 0.19
C GLY A 156 -14.45 -18.06 0.77
N ASP A 157 -14.27 -18.53 2.01
CA ASP A 157 -15.20 -19.47 2.65
C ASP A 157 -16.38 -18.80 3.39
N GLY A 158 -16.36 -17.46 3.46
CA GLY A 158 -17.38 -16.63 4.10
C GLY A 158 -17.45 -16.79 5.62
N GLN A 159 -16.42 -17.36 6.26
CA GLN A 159 -16.34 -17.55 7.70
C GLN A 159 -15.13 -16.84 8.28
N ALA A 160 -15.31 -16.24 9.46
CA ALA A 160 -14.24 -15.57 10.17
C ALA A 160 -13.24 -16.58 10.78
N GLY A 161 -12.10 -16.82 10.11
CA GLY A 161 -11.01 -17.67 10.60
C GLY A 161 -10.11 -17.01 11.66
N GLU A 162 -9.39 -17.83 12.44
CA GLU A 162 -8.42 -17.34 13.47
C GLU A 162 -7.17 -16.65 12.84
N GLY A 163 -6.88 -16.90 11.57
CA GLY A 163 -5.73 -16.33 10.84
C GLY A 163 -6.07 -15.16 9.91
N GLU A 164 -7.32 -14.71 9.90
CA GLU A 164 -7.87 -13.78 8.90
C GLU A 164 -7.97 -12.34 9.40
N THR A 165 -7.35 -12.04 10.53
CA THR A 165 -7.21 -10.65 11.00
C THR A 165 -5.91 -10.05 10.46
N LEU A 166 -5.92 -8.74 10.18
CA LEU A 166 -4.68 -8.01 9.86
C LEU A 166 -3.62 -8.17 10.97
N GLY A 167 -4.06 -8.27 12.23
CA GLY A 167 -3.17 -8.54 13.37
C GLY A 167 -2.48 -9.91 13.31
N ALA A 168 -3.20 -10.96 12.93
CA ALA A 168 -2.62 -12.30 12.75
C ALA A 168 -1.63 -12.31 11.57
N LEU A 169 -1.96 -11.61 10.49
CA LEU A 169 -1.09 -11.48 9.32
C LEU A 169 0.23 -10.77 9.67
N ILE A 170 0.17 -9.60 10.30
CA ILE A 170 1.36 -8.83 10.73
C ILE A 170 2.19 -9.63 11.74
N GLY A 171 1.55 -10.30 12.69
CA GLY A 171 2.22 -11.17 13.66
C GLY A 171 2.95 -12.36 13.01
N SER A 172 2.41 -12.90 11.92
CA SER A 172 3.02 -14.01 11.16
C SER A 172 4.21 -13.58 10.29
N MET A 173 4.30 -12.30 9.91
CA MET A 173 5.37 -11.76 9.06
C MET A 173 6.68 -11.49 9.83
N GLY A 174 6.73 -11.68 11.15
CA GLY A 174 7.96 -11.77 11.94
C GLY A 174 8.84 -10.52 12.02
N GLU A 175 8.53 -9.44 11.30
CA GLU A 175 9.30 -8.18 11.30
C GLU A 175 8.77 -7.12 12.29
N PHE A 176 7.57 -7.31 12.85
CA PHE A 176 6.95 -6.42 13.86
C PHE A 176 6.83 -7.08 15.25
N THR A 177 7.89 -7.77 15.70
CA THR A 177 7.90 -8.62 16.91
C THR A 177 7.63 -7.93 18.27
N ASP A 178 7.32 -6.64 18.30
CA ASP A 178 7.02 -5.91 19.55
C ASP A 178 5.56 -5.44 19.69
N ILE A 179 4.66 -5.78 18.76
CA ILE A 179 3.21 -5.51 18.92
C ILE A 179 2.49 -6.82 19.27
N PRO A 180 1.94 -6.98 20.48
CA PRO A 180 1.23 -8.19 20.87
C PRO A 180 -0.04 -8.38 20.02
N ALA A 181 -0.15 -9.52 19.32
CA ALA A 181 -1.42 -9.95 18.74
C ALA A 181 -2.45 -10.19 19.87
N PRO A 182 -3.73 -9.80 19.70
CA PRO A 182 -4.74 -9.90 20.76
C PRO A 182 -4.94 -11.33 21.30
N ASP A 183 -4.67 -12.36 20.48
CA ASP A 183 -4.89 -13.78 20.80
C ASP A 183 -3.64 -14.66 20.63
N GLY A 184 -2.44 -14.07 20.53
CA GLY A 184 -1.19 -14.83 20.39
C GLY A 184 -0.68 -15.41 21.72
N PRO A 185 -0.12 -16.63 21.77
CA PRO A 185 0.60 -17.10 22.95
C PRO A 185 1.79 -16.16 23.21
N PRO A 186 2.07 -15.79 24.48
CA PRO A 186 3.08 -14.80 24.79
C PRO A 186 4.45 -15.22 24.22
N PRO A 187 5.24 -14.30 23.64
CA PRO A 187 6.57 -14.59 23.13
C PRO A 187 7.39 -15.28 24.22
N GLY A 188 8.05 -16.39 23.85
CA GLY A 188 8.91 -17.19 24.71
C GLY A 188 10.17 -16.43 25.11
N GLY A 189 10.04 -15.44 25.99
CA GLY A 189 11.14 -14.66 26.55
C GLY A 189 10.77 -14.24 27.97
N LYS A 190 11.21 -15.01 28.96
CA LYS A 190 10.96 -14.72 30.37
C LYS A 190 11.70 -13.45 30.78
N THR A 191 10.97 -12.37 31.01
CA THR A 191 11.32 -11.37 32.03
C THR A 191 10.11 -11.20 32.95
N LYS A 192 10.24 -11.66 34.19
CA LYS A 192 9.26 -11.39 35.24
C LYS A 192 9.36 -9.91 35.61
N GLY A 193 8.39 -9.11 35.19
CA GLY A 193 8.23 -7.73 35.61
C GLY A 193 7.43 -6.98 34.57
N ASP A 194 6.18 -6.67 34.92
CA ASP A 194 5.18 -5.92 34.17
C ASP A 194 4.64 -6.59 32.90
N THR A 195 3.40 -7.08 33.00
CA THR A 195 2.54 -7.27 31.83
C THR A 195 2.41 -5.90 31.17
N PRO A 196 2.89 -5.67 29.94
CA PRO A 196 2.64 -4.41 29.26
C PRO A 196 1.13 -4.20 29.24
N ALA A 197 0.67 -2.99 29.58
CA ALA A 197 -0.73 -2.65 29.37
C ALA A 197 -1.06 -2.90 27.88
N PRO A 198 -2.25 -3.44 27.54
CA PRO A 198 -2.67 -3.53 26.15
C PRO A 198 -2.50 -2.16 25.51
N VAL A 199 -1.69 -2.07 24.46
CA VAL A 199 -1.53 -0.83 23.70
C VAL A 199 -2.87 -0.61 22.99
N ASP A 200 -3.51 0.53 23.23
CA ASP A 200 -4.71 0.91 22.47
C ASP A 200 -4.27 1.18 21.03
N THR A 201 -4.61 0.28 20.12
CA THR A 201 -4.29 0.34 18.69
C THR A 201 -5.38 1.00 17.85
N THR A 202 -6.39 1.57 18.52
CA THR A 202 -7.50 2.26 17.84
C THR A 202 -6.97 3.53 17.16
N ILE A 203 -7.42 3.75 15.93
CA ILE A 203 -7.17 4.95 15.13
C ILE A 203 -8.51 5.67 14.93
N GLY A 204 -8.53 6.98 15.13
CA GLY A 204 -9.71 7.82 14.89
C GLY A 204 -9.72 8.29 13.44
N PHE A 205 -10.28 7.50 12.53
CA PHE A 205 -10.24 7.84 11.10
C PHE A 205 -11.14 9.00 10.75
N ASP A 206 -10.60 10.00 10.08
CA ASP A 206 -11.27 11.26 9.82
C ASP A 206 -11.21 11.69 8.33
N ARG A 207 -11.35 13.00 8.09
CA ARG A 207 -11.26 13.60 6.76
C ARG A 207 -9.84 13.56 6.19
N ALA A 208 -8.81 13.86 6.98
CA ALA A 208 -7.43 13.80 6.52
C ALA A 208 -7.05 12.37 6.12
N ASP A 209 -7.55 11.39 6.87
CA ASP A 209 -7.34 9.98 6.58
C ASP A 209 -8.00 9.51 5.29
N ALA A 210 -9.14 10.10 4.90
CA ALA A 210 -9.70 9.86 3.58
C ALA A 210 -8.68 10.23 2.48
N ILE A 211 -8.03 11.39 2.60
CA ILE A 211 -7.00 11.83 1.64
C ILE A 211 -5.79 10.89 1.69
N TRP A 212 -5.40 10.44 2.89
CA TRP A 212 -4.34 9.46 3.06
C TRP A 212 -4.65 8.16 2.31
N PHE A 213 -5.84 7.57 2.49
CA PHE A 213 -6.25 6.34 1.81
C PHE A 213 -6.38 6.54 0.30
N ALA A 214 -6.87 7.69 -0.15
CA ALA A 214 -6.87 8.05 -1.55
C ALA A 214 -5.44 8.01 -2.11
N GLY A 215 -4.46 8.60 -1.42
CA GLY A 215 -3.05 8.56 -1.80
C GLY A 215 -2.46 7.14 -1.79
N TYR A 216 -2.67 6.40 -0.71
CA TYR A 216 -2.16 5.04 -0.52
C TYR A 216 -2.68 4.07 -1.59
N SER A 217 -3.96 4.19 -1.98
CA SER A 217 -4.52 3.39 -3.08
C SER A 217 -3.72 3.56 -4.39
N GLN A 218 -3.17 4.75 -4.63
CA GLN A 218 -2.39 5.06 -5.83
C GLN A 218 -0.94 4.57 -5.72
N VAL A 219 -0.36 4.59 -4.52
CA VAL A 219 0.94 3.96 -4.23
C VAL A 219 0.88 2.47 -4.57
N VAL A 220 -0.20 1.79 -4.17
CA VAL A 220 -0.40 0.36 -4.46
C VAL A 220 -0.72 0.11 -5.93
N ALA A 221 -1.56 0.95 -6.55
CA ALA A 221 -1.96 0.79 -7.94
C ALA A 221 -0.82 1.04 -8.94
N ALA A 222 0.06 2.01 -8.69
CA ALA A 222 1.12 2.41 -9.63
C ALA A 222 2.01 1.26 -10.16
N PRO A 223 2.57 0.35 -9.34
CA PRO A 223 3.36 -0.77 -9.84
C PRO A 223 2.54 -1.79 -10.63
N VAL A 224 1.26 -2.01 -10.28
CA VAL A 224 0.38 -2.92 -11.01
C VAL A 224 0.01 -2.35 -12.38
N ASP A 225 -0.32 -1.06 -12.42
CA ASP A 225 -0.65 -0.33 -13.66
C ASP A 225 0.57 -0.26 -14.60
N LEU A 226 1.77 -0.06 -14.03
CA LEU A 226 3.04 -0.15 -14.75
C LEU A 226 3.24 -1.55 -15.36
N LEU A 227 3.03 -2.62 -14.60
CA LEU A 227 3.18 -3.98 -15.11
C LEU A 227 2.17 -4.26 -16.23
N LEU A 228 0.91 -3.84 -16.07
CA LEU A 228 -0.14 -4.06 -17.06
C LEU A 228 0.00 -3.21 -18.33
N ALA A 229 0.76 -2.11 -18.30
CA ALA A 229 1.14 -1.36 -19.49
C ALA A 229 2.04 -2.17 -20.44
N HIS A 230 2.61 -3.29 -19.96
CA HIS A 230 3.58 -4.10 -20.69
C HIS A 230 3.07 -5.52 -20.99
N ASP A 231 3.72 -6.13 -21.98
CA ASP A 231 3.73 -7.58 -22.19
C ASP A 231 4.82 -8.17 -21.30
N PHE A 232 4.43 -9.04 -20.39
CA PHE A 232 5.32 -9.77 -19.49
C PHE A 232 5.11 -11.30 -19.63
N SER A 233 4.57 -11.74 -20.76
CA SER A 233 4.28 -13.15 -21.03
C SER A 233 5.52 -14.05 -21.01
N ASP A 234 6.66 -13.55 -21.50
CA ASP A 234 7.94 -14.28 -21.44
C ASP A 234 8.36 -14.56 -19.99
N PHE A 235 8.25 -13.56 -19.11
CA PHE A 235 8.54 -13.71 -17.68
C PHE A 235 7.52 -14.60 -16.97
N PHE A 236 6.24 -14.45 -17.31
CA PHE A 236 5.18 -15.34 -16.83
C PHE A 236 5.50 -16.81 -17.13
N ASN A 237 5.83 -17.12 -18.38
CA ASN A 237 6.13 -18.48 -18.82
C ASN A 237 7.44 -19.03 -18.22
N ALA A 238 8.42 -18.16 -17.97
CA ALA A 238 9.75 -18.54 -17.53
C ALA A 238 9.89 -18.68 -16.01
N TYR A 239 9.05 -18.01 -15.21
CA TYR A 239 9.30 -17.90 -13.76
C TYR A 239 8.07 -18.05 -12.87
N LEU A 240 6.87 -17.66 -13.32
CA LEU A 240 5.73 -17.56 -12.40
C LEU A 240 5.19 -18.90 -11.89
N HIS A 241 5.69 -20.04 -12.38
CA HIS A 241 5.44 -21.35 -11.76
C HIS A 241 5.99 -21.45 -10.33
N ARG A 242 6.97 -20.61 -9.97
CA ARG A 242 7.49 -20.50 -8.59
C ARG A 242 6.49 -19.84 -7.64
N ALA A 243 5.74 -18.86 -8.15
CA ALA A 243 4.70 -18.17 -7.40
C ALA A 243 3.38 -18.95 -7.42
N PHE A 244 3.05 -19.59 -8.55
CA PHE A 244 1.83 -20.36 -8.79
C PHE A 244 2.15 -21.83 -9.12
N PRO A 245 2.58 -22.62 -8.13
CA PRO A 245 2.87 -24.03 -8.33
C PRO A 245 1.60 -24.84 -8.63
N LYS A 246 1.72 -25.80 -9.56
CA LYS A 246 0.63 -26.69 -10.02
C LYS A 246 -0.52 -26.00 -10.77
N SER A 247 -0.33 -24.76 -11.22
CA SER A 247 -1.35 -23.96 -11.93
C SER A 247 -1.26 -24.06 -13.46
N GLY A 248 -0.66 -25.13 -13.99
CA GLY A 248 -0.54 -25.40 -15.42
C GLY A 248 0.58 -24.64 -16.16
N LEU A 249 1.53 -24.02 -15.43
CA LEU A 249 2.62 -23.25 -16.05
C LEU A 249 3.74 -24.16 -16.59
N PRO A 250 4.48 -23.74 -17.65
CA PRO A 250 5.37 -24.63 -18.42
C PRO A 250 6.44 -25.38 -17.62
N MET A 251 6.95 -24.80 -16.53
CA MET A 251 8.06 -25.36 -15.74
C MET A 251 7.64 -25.93 -14.37
N GLN A 252 6.33 -26.03 -14.11
CA GLN A 252 5.81 -26.45 -12.80
C GLN A 252 6.30 -27.84 -12.34
N ASP A 253 6.45 -28.78 -13.28
CA ASP A 253 6.85 -30.17 -12.96
C ASP A 253 8.37 -30.31 -12.75
N TYR A 254 9.12 -29.23 -12.95
CA TYR A 254 10.58 -29.16 -12.84
C TYR A 254 11.06 -28.22 -11.72
N SER A 255 10.18 -27.87 -10.78
CA SER A 255 10.43 -26.87 -9.74
C SER A 255 11.11 -27.42 -8.47
N SER A 256 11.43 -28.71 -8.42
CA SER A 256 12.10 -29.37 -7.28
C SER A 256 13.62 -29.17 -7.30
N GLY A 257 14.22 -28.69 -6.20
CA GLY A 257 15.69 -28.67 -6.01
C GLY A 257 16.26 -27.43 -5.31
N GLY A 258 17.48 -27.56 -4.76
CA GLY A 258 18.28 -26.53 -4.07
C GLY A 258 19.04 -25.51 -4.96
N MET A 259 20.26 -25.10 -4.55
CA MET A 259 21.06 -24.01 -5.15
C MET A 259 22.50 -24.39 -5.63
N LEU A 260 22.87 -25.66 -5.80
CA LEU A 260 24.25 -26.04 -6.11
C LEU A 260 24.47 -26.29 -7.62
N PHE A 261 25.10 -25.31 -8.28
CA PHE A 261 25.47 -25.34 -9.70
C PHE A 261 26.07 -26.69 -10.15
N MET A 262 25.46 -27.32 -11.16
CA MET A 262 25.82 -28.61 -11.80
C MET A 262 25.31 -29.90 -11.11
N ASP A 263 24.17 -29.82 -10.44
CA ASP A 263 23.39 -30.95 -9.95
C ASP A 263 21.89 -30.82 -10.31
N PRO A 264 21.33 -31.72 -11.15
CA PRO A 264 19.91 -31.68 -11.53
C PRO A 264 18.91 -31.77 -10.36
N GLU A 265 19.34 -32.28 -9.21
CA GLU A 265 18.52 -32.32 -7.99
C GLU A 265 18.58 -31.01 -7.18
N SER A 266 19.50 -30.09 -7.51
CA SER A 266 19.69 -28.83 -6.80
C SER A 266 20.00 -27.58 -7.65
N ASP A 267 19.67 -27.59 -8.95
CA ASP A 267 19.95 -26.47 -9.86
C ASP A 267 18.72 -25.66 -10.31
N THR A 268 17.52 -26.14 -9.99
CA THR A 268 16.30 -25.62 -10.61
C THR A 268 16.01 -24.18 -10.19
N GLY A 269 16.32 -23.79 -8.94
CA GLY A 269 16.11 -22.43 -8.45
C GLY A 269 16.99 -21.38 -9.12
N ILE A 270 18.28 -21.68 -9.35
CA ILE A 270 19.20 -20.75 -10.01
C ILE A 270 18.86 -20.62 -11.50
N ALA A 271 18.51 -21.73 -12.16
CA ALA A 271 18.08 -21.70 -13.56
C ALA A 271 16.85 -20.80 -13.75
N ASP A 272 15.86 -20.91 -12.87
CA ASP A 272 14.64 -20.09 -12.92
C ASP A 272 14.95 -18.60 -12.65
N ILE A 273 15.87 -18.28 -11.73
CA ILE A 273 16.30 -16.89 -11.52
C ILE A 273 17.01 -16.32 -12.76
N ILE A 274 17.88 -17.10 -13.39
CA ILE A 274 18.55 -16.67 -14.63
C ILE A 274 17.51 -16.44 -15.71
N ALA A 275 16.51 -17.31 -15.84
CA ALA A 275 15.41 -17.16 -16.77
C ALA A 275 14.56 -15.91 -16.47
N ALA A 276 14.22 -15.66 -15.20
CA ALA A 276 13.55 -14.45 -14.74
C ALA A 276 14.32 -13.19 -15.15
N ILE A 277 15.60 -13.09 -14.78
CA ILE A 277 16.44 -11.93 -15.11
C ILE A 277 16.53 -11.74 -16.63
N HIS A 278 16.67 -12.83 -17.40
CA HIS A 278 16.74 -12.78 -18.85
C HIS A 278 15.43 -12.33 -19.51
N THR A 279 14.29 -12.58 -18.85
CA THR A 279 12.95 -12.25 -19.34
C THR A 279 12.36 -10.97 -18.74
N MET A 280 13.11 -10.24 -17.88
CA MET A 280 12.79 -8.87 -17.44
C MET A 280 12.98 -7.83 -18.56
N ASN A 281 12.41 -8.13 -19.72
CA ASN A 281 12.44 -7.38 -20.95
C ASN A 281 11.01 -7.29 -21.47
N PHE A 282 10.30 -6.25 -21.06
CA PHE A 282 8.86 -6.14 -21.25
C PHE A 282 8.54 -5.15 -22.38
N PRO A 283 8.06 -5.59 -23.55
CA PRO A 283 7.51 -4.70 -24.57
C PRO A 283 6.33 -3.88 -24.01
N VAL A 284 6.22 -2.62 -24.38
CA VAL A 284 5.05 -1.80 -24.03
C VAL A 284 3.88 -2.20 -24.93
N LEU A 285 2.77 -2.64 -24.33
CA LEU A 285 1.53 -2.97 -25.04
C LEU A 285 0.59 -1.77 -25.14
N ASP A 286 0.53 -0.97 -24.06
CA ASP A 286 -0.37 0.17 -23.96
C ASP A 286 0.42 1.42 -23.55
N THR A 287 0.79 2.20 -24.56
CA THR A 287 1.50 3.48 -24.38
C THR A 287 0.67 4.52 -23.63
N ALA A 288 -0.66 4.49 -23.75
CA ALA A 288 -1.53 5.42 -23.05
C ALA A 288 -1.59 5.07 -21.56
N ARG A 289 -1.68 3.78 -21.22
CA ARG A 289 -1.56 3.31 -19.84
C ARG A 289 -0.21 3.66 -19.23
N LEU A 290 0.89 3.44 -19.96
CA LEU A 290 2.23 3.80 -19.46
C LEU A 290 2.35 5.30 -19.12
N ALA A 291 1.86 6.19 -20.00
CA ALA A 291 1.81 7.62 -19.71
C ALA A 291 0.85 7.94 -18.55
N GLY A 292 -0.23 7.16 -18.41
CA GLY A 292 -1.16 7.21 -17.29
C GLY A 292 -0.49 6.93 -15.94
N VAL A 293 0.49 6.03 -15.88
CA VAL A 293 1.28 5.75 -14.65
C VAL A 293 1.97 7.01 -14.15
N LEU A 294 2.54 7.84 -15.04
CA LEU A 294 3.13 9.11 -14.61
C LEU A 294 2.09 10.05 -14.00
N THR A 295 0.88 10.08 -14.56
CA THR A 295 -0.23 10.86 -13.99
C THR A 295 -0.63 10.34 -12.62
N ARG A 296 -0.68 9.00 -12.46
CA ARG A 296 -0.95 8.34 -11.18
C ARG A 296 0.10 8.67 -10.13
N LEU A 297 1.39 8.60 -10.47
CA LEU A 297 2.49 8.98 -9.58
C LEU A 297 2.41 10.44 -9.12
N LYS A 298 2.07 11.37 -10.02
CA LYS A 298 1.84 12.77 -9.68
C LYS A 298 0.63 13.00 -8.79
N SER A 299 -0.37 12.11 -8.84
CA SER A 299 -1.52 12.21 -7.96
C SER A 299 -1.17 11.86 -6.51
N ILE A 300 -0.16 10.99 -6.27
CA ILE A 300 0.31 10.63 -4.93
C ILE A 300 0.86 11.87 -4.22
N THR A 301 1.78 12.61 -4.85
CA THR A 301 2.36 13.82 -4.25
C THR A 301 1.30 14.90 -4.02
N ALA A 302 0.37 15.07 -4.97
CA ALA A 302 -0.74 16.01 -4.82
C ALA A 302 -1.69 15.65 -3.68
N LEU A 303 -1.99 14.36 -3.47
CA LEU A 303 -2.81 13.88 -2.36
C LEU A 303 -2.06 14.00 -1.02
N SER A 304 -0.76 13.69 -0.98
CA SER A 304 0.06 13.86 0.22
C SER A 304 0.06 15.33 0.70
N ARG A 305 0.14 16.31 -0.22
CA ARG A 305 0.04 17.74 0.15
C ARG A 305 -1.34 18.11 0.69
N GLN A 306 -2.41 17.63 0.07
CA GLN A 306 -3.78 17.87 0.54
C GLN A 306 -4.00 17.24 1.92
N ASN A 307 -3.40 16.07 2.16
CA ASN A 307 -3.43 15.41 3.45
C ASN A 307 -2.74 16.28 4.52
N TRP A 308 -1.51 16.72 4.27
CA TRP A 308 -0.80 17.61 5.21
C TRP A 308 -1.50 18.95 5.43
N GLU A 309 -2.19 19.50 4.43
CA GLU A 309 -3.04 20.68 4.62
C GLU A 309 -4.19 20.42 5.59
N ALA A 310 -4.83 19.24 5.51
CA ALA A 310 -5.88 18.82 6.43
C ALA A 310 -5.34 18.56 7.85
N ILE A 311 -4.28 17.76 7.98
CA ILE A 311 -3.61 17.43 9.25
C ILE A 311 -3.19 18.70 10.01
N LEU A 312 -2.59 19.67 9.31
CA LEU A 312 -2.13 20.91 9.96
C LEU A 312 -3.28 21.86 10.33
N ALA A 313 -4.48 21.64 9.81
CA ALA A 313 -5.67 22.42 10.12
C ALA A 313 -6.49 21.82 11.28
N GLU A 314 -6.27 20.56 11.62
CA GLU A 314 -6.91 19.88 12.75
C GLU A 314 -6.59 20.57 14.09
N THR A 315 -7.51 20.41 15.04
CA THR A 315 -7.39 21.03 16.36
C THR A 315 -7.61 20.06 17.52
N ASP A 316 -8.14 18.88 17.22
CA ASP A 316 -8.27 17.79 18.16
C ASP A 316 -7.01 16.91 18.19
N ASP A 317 -6.98 15.97 19.13
CA ASP A 317 -5.89 15.01 19.33
C ASP A 317 -6.55 13.67 19.65
N ASN A 318 -7.05 13.01 18.60
CA ASN A 318 -7.96 11.88 18.72
C ASN A 318 -7.44 10.64 18.00
N ARG A 319 -6.23 10.22 18.38
CA ARG A 319 -5.60 8.99 17.89
C ARG A 319 -5.41 9.00 16.37
N GLU A 320 -4.75 10.05 15.87
CA GLU A 320 -4.52 10.23 14.44
C GLU A 320 -3.68 9.12 13.82
N LEU A 321 -4.04 8.71 12.60
CA LEU A 321 -3.19 7.86 11.78
C LEU A 321 -1.85 8.55 11.50
N VAL A 322 -1.90 9.83 11.13
CA VAL A 322 -0.74 10.70 10.89
C VAL A 322 -0.89 11.97 11.74
N PRO A 323 -0.21 12.08 12.88
CA PRO A 323 -0.38 13.21 13.78
C PRO A 323 0.33 14.46 13.23
N SER A 324 -0.30 15.62 13.41
CA SER A 324 0.34 16.92 13.29
C SER A 324 1.41 17.12 14.37
N PRO A 325 2.27 18.15 14.24
CA PRO A 325 3.27 18.47 15.27
C PRO A 325 2.70 18.82 16.66
N SER A 326 1.41 19.13 16.75
CA SER A 326 0.71 19.42 18.00
C SER A 326 -0.04 18.22 18.60
N GLN A 327 -0.19 17.14 17.85
CA GLN A 327 -0.95 15.95 18.25
C GLN A 327 -0.04 14.86 18.81
N THR A 328 -0.65 13.89 19.50
CA THR A 328 0.06 12.77 20.13
C THR A 328 0.23 11.64 19.12
N SER A 329 1.49 11.23 18.88
CA SER A 329 1.78 10.08 18.04
C SER A 329 1.38 8.77 18.69
N LEU A 330 0.69 7.91 17.93
CA LEU A 330 0.42 6.52 18.31
C LEU A 330 1.71 5.66 18.31
N LEU A 331 2.78 6.14 17.68
CA LEU A 331 4.12 5.54 17.71
C LEU A 331 4.99 6.30 18.71
N PRO A 332 5.20 5.80 19.95
CA PRO A 332 5.79 6.56 21.05
C PRO A 332 7.20 7.13 20.77
N ASP A 333 7.97 6.43 19.93
CA ASP A 333 9.34 6.80 19.59
C ASP A 333 9.46 7.57 18.26
N THR A 334 8.33 7.94 17.64
CA THR A 334 8.29 8.62 16.33
C THR A 334 7.35 9.84 16.40
N PRO A 335 7.71 10.90 17.15
CA PRO A 335 6.95 12.15 17.13
C PRO A 335 7.13 12.86 15.78
N VAL A 336 6.04 13.35 15.22
CA VAL A 336 6.06 14.25 14.07
C VAL A 336 6.34 15.66 14.58
N THR A 337 7.36 16.33 14.02
CA THR A 337 7.70 17.71 14.37
C THR A 337 7.47 18.64 13.17
N GLN A 338 7.42 19.95 13.38
CA GLN A 338 7.31 20.89 12.25
C GLN A 338 8.47 20.71 11.25
N GLU A 339 9.67 20.42 11.75
CA GLU A 339 10.85 20.12 10.92
C GLU A 339 10.63 18.84 10.08
N THR A 340 9.98 17.83 10.64
CA THR A 340 9.56 16.61 9.92
C THR A 340 8.62 16.94 8.75
N VAL A 341 7.64 17.80 8.98
CA VAL A 341 6.67 18.23 7.97
C VAL A 341 7.34 19.06 6.88
N ASP A 342 8.15 20.05 7.25
CA ASP A 342 8.86 20.92 6.31
C ASP A 342 9.80 20.09 5.41
N ALA A 343 10.49 19.10 5.99
CA ALA A 343 11.34 18.16 5.26
C ALA A 343 10.57 17.28 4.27
N TRP A 344 9.37 16.86 4.65
CA TRP A 344 8.49 16.10 3.78
C TRP A 344 7.96 16.97 2.62
N MET A 345 7.54 18.20 2.89
CA MET A 345 7.06 19.10 1.84
C MET A 345 8.16 19.44 0.81
N ALA A 346 9.39 19.65 1.27
CA ALA A 346 10.55 19.83 0.38
C ALA A 346 10.89 18.57 -0.43
N THR A 347 10.65 17.38 0.14
CA THR A 347 10.76 16.11 -0.57
C THR A 347 9.76 16.04 -1.71
N LEU A 348 8.48 16.33 -1.44
CA LEU A 348 7.42 16.30 -2.44
C LEU A 348 7.74 17.25 -3.61
N ASP A 349 8.30 18.44 -3.33
CA ASP A 349 8.74 19.39 -4.36
C ASP A 349 9.79 18.76 -5.28
N THR A 350 10.77 18.09 -4.69
CA THR A 350 11.86 17.43 -5.42
C THR A 350 11.35 16.26 -6.25
N VAL A 351 10.42 15.45 -5.71
CA VAL A 351 9.79 14.35 -6.43
C VAL A 351 8.98 14.87 -7.63
N ASP A 352 8.21 15.96 -7.45
CA ASP A 352 7.46 16.59 -8.54
C ASP A 352 8.38 17.08 -9.66
N GLU A 353 9.55 17.64 -9.33
CA GLU A 353 10.55 18.03 -10.35
C GLU A 353 11.09 16.83 -11.13
N VAL A 354 11.27 15.67 -10.47
CA VAL A 354 11.69 14.42 -11.14
C VAL A 354 10.60 13.90 -12.07
N LEU A 355 9.35 13.85 -11.59
CA LEU A 355 8.20 13.41 -12.40
C LEU A 355 7.88 14.39 -13.55
N ASP A 356 8.25 15.66 -13.43
CA ASP A 356 8.16 16.65 -14.51
C ASP A 356 9.30 16.59 -15.52
N GLY A 357 10.34 15.79 -15.28
CA GLY A 357 11.55 15.74 -16.10
C GLY A 357 12.38 17.04 -16.04
N LYS A 358 12.16 17.85 -14.99
CA LYS A 358 12.93 19.08 -14.69
C LYS A 358 14.21 18.73 -13.95
N LEU A 359 14.13 17.82 -12.99
CA LEU A 359 15.26 17.19 -12.30
C LEU A 359 15.42 15.75 -12.81
N LEU A 360 16.63 15.36 -13.16
CA LEU A 360 16.86 14.06 -13.82
C LEU A 360 17.35 13.02 -12.83
N VAL A 361 16.94 11.76 -13.00
CA VAL A 361 17.40 10.65 -12.16
C VAL A 361 18.86 10.34 -12.50
N PRO A 362 19.77 10.20 -11.52
CA PRO A 362 21.17 9.89 -11.80
C PRO A 362 21.30 8.49 -12.39
N HIS A 363 22.16 8.36 -13.41
CA HIS A 363 22.53 7.06 -13.96
C HIS A 363 24.04 6.82 -13.80
N TRP A 364 24.42 5.79 -13.05
CA TRP A 364 25.81 5.52 -12.63
C TRP A 364 26.83 5.41 -13.79
N ARG A 365 26.36 5.04 -14.99
CA ARG A 365 27.20 4.91 -16.20
C ARG A 365 27.40 6.22 -16.99
N PHE A 366 26.53 7.22 -16.83
CA PHE A 366 26.49 8.39 -17.72
C PHE A 366 26.70 9.70 -16.96
N LYS A 367 27.08 10.74 -17.70
CA LYS A 367 27.17 12.12 -17.17
C LYS A 367 25.83 12.84 -17.25
N GLN A 368 25.01 12.48 -18.23
CA GLN A 368 23.62 12.91 -18.37
C GLN A 368 22.74 12.24 -17.32
N GLY A 369 21.62 12.88 -16.99
CA GLY A 369 20.58 12.26 -16.18
C GLY A 369 19.55 11.52 -17.04
N PHE A 370 18.79 10.64 -16.39
CA PHE A 370 17.67 9.91 -16.96
C PHE A 370 16.38 10.72 -16.78
N ASP A 371 15.74 11.09 -17.89
CA ASP A 371 14.46 11.80 -17.91
C ASP A 371 13.31 10.79 -17.72
N LEU A 372 12.83 10.70 -16.48
CA LEU A 372 11.76 9.76 -16.11
C LEU A 372 10.44 10.07 -16.85
N LYS A 373 10.16 11.35 -17.11
CA LYS A 373 9.00 11.75 -17.89
C LYS A 373 9.11 11.26 -19.33
N ALA A 374 10.28 11.42 -19.96
CA ALA A 374 10.51 10.92 -21.32
C ALA A 374 10.33 9.39 -21.40
N TYR A 375 10.75 8.65 -20.37
CA TYR A 375 10.51 7.21 -20.28
C TYR A 375 9.01 6.89 -20.31
N PHE A 376 8.21 7.46 -19.42
CA PHE A 376 6.77 7.17 -19.37
C PHE A 376 6.01 7.61 -20.62
N GLU A 377 6.44 8.70 -21.27
CA GLU A 377 5.75 9.25 -22.45
C GLU A 377 6.14 8.57 -23.77
N THR A 378 7.31 7.94 -23.85
CA THR A 378 7.88 7.51 -25.14
C THR A 378 8.42 6.09 -25.19
N ALA A 379 8.53 5.40 -24.05
CA ALA A 379 9.07 4.05 -24.04
C ALA A 379 8.22 3.09 -24.87
N THR A 380 8.90 2.24 -25.63
CA THR A 380 8.31 1.11 -26.37
C THR A 380 8.64 -0.22 -25.72
N ARG A 381 9.50 -0.20 -24.70
CA ARG A 381 10.01 -1.36 -23.97
C ARG A 381 10.62 -0.93 -22.66
N THR A 382 10.41 -1.76 -21.64
CA THR A 382 11.07 -1.70 -20.34
C THR A 382 11.90 -2.94 -20.16
N ASP A 383 13.16 -2.84 -20.54
CA ASP A 383 14.17 -3.86 -20.26
C ASP A 383 14.94 -3.43 -19.02
N ILE A 384 14.61 -4.02 -17.89
CA ILE A 384 15.11 -3.60 -16.57
C ILE A 384 16.63 -3.74 -16.53
N VAL A 385 17.15 -4.86 -17.05
CA VAL A 385 18.60 -5.13 -17.09
C VAL A 385 19.29 -4.13 -18.01
N MET A 386 18.74 -3.85 -19.18
CA MET A 386 19.35 -2.94 -20.13
C MET A 386 19.22 -1.48 -19.71
N LEU A 387 18.15 -1.09 -19.03
CA LEU A 387 17.98 0.22 -18.39
C LEU A 387 19.05 0.43 -17.32
N ILE A 388 19.17 -0.49 -16.35
CA ILE A 388 20.15 -0.39 -15.25
C ILE A 388 21.59 -0.44 -15.77
N THR A 389 21.90 -1.30 -16.74
CA THR A 389 23.25 -1.38 -17.32
C THR A 389 23.55 -0.24 -18.31
N GLY A 390 22.54 0.54 -18.67
CA GLY A 390 22.62 1.82 -19.36
C GLY A 390 22.35 1.81 -20.86
N SER A 391 22.40 0.67 -21.54
CA SER A 391 22.15 0.64 -22.98
C SER A 391 20.68 0.92 -23.34
N GLY A 392 19.75 0.43 -22.53
CA GLY A 392 18.32 0.73 -22.62
C GLY A 392 17.96 2.14 -22.15
N ALA A 393 18.82 2.79 -21.37
CA ALA A 393 18.61 4.15 -20.88
C ALA A 393 18.89 5.23 -21.93
N LEU A 394 19.66 4.91 -22.98
CA LEU A 394 20.12 5.87 -23.99
C LEU A 394 19.03 6.79 -24.58
N PRO A 395 17.81 6.30 -24.90
CA PRO A 395 16.75 7.16 -25.45
C PRO A 395 16.24 8.22 -24.47
N TYR A 396 16.43 8.02 -23.17
CA TYR A 396 15.89 8.86 -22.10
C TYR A 396 16.98 9.70 -21.41
N LEU A 397 18.22 9.69 -21.93
CA LEU A 397 19.28 10.54 -21.39
C LEU A 397 19.12 11.97 -21.85
N LYS A 398 19.30 12.91 -20.92
CA LYS A 398 19.14 14.35 -21.16
C LYS A 398 20.18 15.15 -20.39
N ASP A 399 20.64 16.26 -20.97
CA ASP A 399 21.43 17.25 -20.26
C ASP A 399 20.51 18.12 -19.38
N GLY A 400 20.88 18.33 -18.12
CA GLY A 400 20.07 19.09 -17.17
C GLY A 400 20.57 18.93 -15.73
N PRO A 401 19.89 19.54 -14.76
CA PRO A 401 20.16 19.27 -13.34
C PRO A 401 19.83 17.80 -13.04
N ILE A 402 20.70 17.14 -12.28
CA ILE A 402 20.60 15.72 -11.92
C ILE A 402 20.40 15.66 -10.42
N ALA A 403 19.42 14.86 -9.98
CA ALA A 403 19.19 14.61 -8.57
C ALA A 403 20.43 13.99 -7.93
N ASP A 404 20.79 14.52 -6.76
CA ASP A 404 21.92 14.08 -5.96
C ASP A 404 21.56 14.09 -4.46
N GLY A 405 22.53 13.80 -3.59
CA GLY A 405 22.32 13.83 -2.15
C GLY A 405 21.92 15.21 -1.61
N ALA A 406 22.26 16.31 -2.32
CA ALA A 406 21.88 17.66 -1.94
C ALA A 406 20.41 17.97 -2.31
N SER A 407 19.91 17.35 -3.38
CA SER A 407 18.51 17.46 -3.82
C SER A 407 17.54 16.96 -2.74
N PHE A 408 17.94 15.93 -1.98
CA PHE A 408 17.20 15.39 -0.83
C PHE A 408 17.90 15.70 0.51
N ALA A 409 18.64 16.80 0.60
CA ALA A 409 19.44 17.11 1.80
C ALA A 409 18.62 17.14 3.08
N GLU A 410 17.43 17.76 3.01
CA GLU A 410 16.57 17.93 4.17
C GLU A 410 15.96 16.60 4.62
N ALA A 411 15.48 15.80 3.66
CA ALA A 411 15.05 14.44 3.89
C ALA A 411 16.14 13.57 4.55
N ASN A 412 17.35 13.58 3.99
CA ASN A 412 18.48 12.82 4.51
C ASN A 412 18.86 13.25 5.94
N ARG A 413 18.73 14.55 6.24
CA ARG A 413 19.06 15.13 7.54
C ARG A 413 18.01 14.78 8.60
N VAL A 414 16.73 14.85 8.25
CA VAL A 414 15.61 14.71 9.18
C VAL A 414 15.16 13.26 9.34
N PHE A 415 15.03 12.52 8.24
CA PHE A 415 14.56 11.13 8.27
C PHE A 415 15.70 10.12 8.41
N GLY A 416 16.92 10.46 7.95
CA GLY A 416 18.07 9.57 8.01
C GLY A 416 17.79 8.20 7.39
N THR A 417 18.09 7.13 8.12
CA THR A 417 17.83 5.75 7.68
C THR A 417 16.34 5.37 7.69
N ASN A 418 15.49 6.15 8.36
CA ASN A 418 14.06 5.86 8.50
C ASN A 418 13.22 6.44 7.36
N TRP A 419 13.88 7.01 6.33
CA TRP A 419 13.24 7.57 5.14
C TRP A 419 12.11 6.72 4.57
N LEU A 420 12.35 5.41 4.37
CA LEU A 420 11.36 4.52 3.76
C LEU A 420 10.12 4.32 4.64
N ASN A 421 10.29 4.32 5.97
CA ASN A 421 9.16 4.21 6.89
C ASN A 421 8.30 5.48 6.84
N TYR A 422 8.93 6.66 6.80
CA TYR A 422 8.21 7.92 6.63
C TYR A 422 7.53 8.03 5.27
N ALA A 423 8.18 7.59 4.19
CA ALA A 423 7.56 7.55 2.88
C ALA A 423 6.32 6.63 2.87
N PHE A 424 6.40 5.45 3.46
CA PHE A 424 5.23 4.57 3.59
C PHE A 424 4.12 5.17 4.46
N TRP A 425 4.49 5.85 5.56
CA TRP A 425 3.53 6.41 6.50
C TRP A 425 2.88 7.71 6.02
N PHE A 426 3.60 8.57 5.29
CA PHE A 426 3.08 9.85 4.80
C PHE A 426 2.57 9.81 3.35
N ASN A 427 2.80 8.68 2.67
CA ASN A 427 2.61 8.37 1.24
C ASN A 427 3.56 9.07 0.26
#